data_AF-A0A432EQF6-F1
#
_entry.id   AF-A0A432EQF6-F1
#
_cell.length_a   1.000
_cell.length_b   1.000
_cell.length_c   1.000
_cell.angle_alpha   90.00
_cell.angle_beta   90.00
_cell.angle_gamma   90.00
#
_symmetry.space_group_name_H-M   'P 1'
#
loop_
_entity.id
_entity.type
_entity.pdbx_description
1 polymer ?
#
loop_
_entity_poly.entity_id
_entity_poly.type
_entity_poly.pdbx_seq_one_letter_code
_entity_poly.pdbx_strand_id
1 'polypeptide(L)' 'MVHPVPGIRLSAASAGIYDPPRPDVALIECVEGSTVAAVFTKNCFSAAPVQLSKLHLAD' A
#
# COMPACT_ATOMS: atom_id res chain seq x y z
N MET A 1 18.51 -0.08 -8.10
CA MET A 1 17.85 -1.09 -8.95
C MET A 1 16.89 -1.86 -8.05
N VAL A 2 15.60 -1.91 -8.38
CA VAL A 2 14.65 -2.79 -7.68
C VAL A 2 14.76 -4.16 -8.34
N HIS A 3 15.11 -5.18 -7.57
CA HIS A 3 15.14 -6.54 -8.06
C HIS A 3 13.72 -7.13 -8.00
N PRO A 4 13.27 -7.84 -9.03
CA PRO A 4 11.96 -8.47 -9.00
C PRO A 4 11.90 -9.49 -7.86
N VAL A 5 10.85 -9.41 -7.05
CA VAL A 5 10.53 -10.40 -6.02
C VAL A 5 9.47 -11.33 -6.61
N PRO A 6 9.74 -12.64 -6.75
CA PRO A 6 8.74 -13.58 -7.22
C PRO A 6 7.46 -13.50 -6.38
N GLY A 7 6.30 -13.43 -7.04
CA GLY A 7 5.00 -13.31 -6.38
C GLY A 7 4.57 -11.88 -6.01
N ILE A 8 5.37 -10.85 -6.32
CA ILE A 8 5.00 -9.45 -6.13
C ILE A 8 4.87 -8.74 -7.48
N ARG A 9 3.78 -7.99 -7.67
CA ARG A 9 3.59 -7.04 -8.77
C ARG A 9 3.52 -5.63 -8.19
N LEU A 10 4.17 -4.68 -8.87
CA LEU A 10 4.26 -3.28 -8.42
C LEU A 10 4.07 -2.35 -9.62
N SER A 11 3.27 -1.31 -9.44
CA SER A 11 3.12 -0.23 -10.41
C SER A 11 2.95 1.11 -9.71
N ALA A 12 3.36 2.18 -10.37
CA ALA A 12 3.13 3.55 -9.95
C ALA A 12 2.56 4.36 -11.12
N ALA A 13 1.55 5.19 -10.84
CA ALA A 13 0.86 6.01 -11.83
C ALA A 13 0.54 7.40 -11.26
N SER A 14 0.15 8.33 -12.12
CA SER A 14 -0.36 9.64 -11.72
C SER A 14 -1.89 9.65 -11.80
N ALA A 15 -2.54 9.93 -10.67
CA ALA A 15 -3.97 10.13 -10.52
C ALA A 15 -4.36 11.61 -10.46
N GLY A 16 -3.37 12.52 -10.59
CA GLY A 16 -3.59 13.97 -10.60
C GLY A 16 -3.75 14.59 -9.20
N ILE A 17 -3.16 13.97 -8.17
CA ILE A 17 -3.19 14.47 -6.79
C ILE A 17 -2.26 15.68 -6.62
N TYR A 18 -1.15 15.71 -7.35
CA TYR A 18 -0.17 16.80 -7.32
C TYR A 18 -0.13 17.60 -8.63
N ASP A 19 0.19 18.88 -8.51
CA ASP A 19 0.54 19.80 -9.60
C ASP A 19 1.95 20.37 -9.34
N PRO A 20 2.96 20.15 -10.21
CA PRO A 20 2.89 19.44 -11.49
C PRO A 20 2.67 17.93 -11.35
N PRO A 21 2.13 17.26 -12.40
CA PRO A 21 1.88 15.82 -12.37
C PRO A 21 3.14 15.01 -12.09
N ARG A 22 3.00 14.04 -11.18
CA ARG A 22 4.02 13.04 -10.86
C ARG A 22 3.33 11.74 -10.42
N PRO A 23 4.03 10.59 -10.45
CA PRO A 23 3.50 9.38 -9.83
C PRO A 23 3.14 9.65 -8.36
N ASP A 24 1.87 9.41 -8.03
CA ASP A 24 1.25 9.81 -6.77
C ASP A 24 0.35 8.71 -6.19
N VAL A 25 0.13 7.64 -6.96
CA VAL A 25 -0.52 6.41 -6.53
C VAL A 25 0.40 5.23 -6.87
N ALA A 26 0.57 4.34 -5.91
CA ALA A 26 1.26 3.07 -6.08
C ALA A 26 0.30 1.91 -5.78
N LEU A 27 0.40 0.85 -6.56
CA LEU A 27 -0.29 -0.42 -6.30
C LEU A 27 0.76 -1.52 -6.12
N ILE A 28 0.61 -2.27 -5.03
CA ILE A 28 1.41 -3.45 -4.72
C ILE A 28 0.45 -4.62 -4.58
N GLU A 29 0.69 -5.68 -5.33
CA GLU A 29 -0.11 -6.89 -5.33
C GLU A 29 0.79 -8.07 -4.93
N CYS A 30 0.31 -8.85 -3.96
CA CYS A 30 0.89 -10.12 -3.58
C CYS A 30 0.09 -11.25 -4.24
N VAL A 31 0.78 -12.30 -4.67
CA VAL A 31 0.13 -13.50 -5.22
C VAL A 31 -0.82 -14.14 -4.19
N GLU A 32 -1.89 -14.76 -4.68
CA GLU A 32 -2.86 -15.52 -3.89
C GLU A 32 -2.19 -16.51 -2.92
N GLY A 33 -2.74 -16.66 -1.72
CA GLY A 33 -2.19 -17.52 -0.66
C GLY A 33 -0.98 -16.95 0.10
N SER A 34 -0.59 -15.70 -0.15
CA SER A 34 0.46 -15.02 0.62
C SER A 34 0.03 -14.77 2.07
N THR A 35 0.97 -14.90 3.02
CA THR A 35 0.77 -14.46 4.41
C THR A 35 1.24 -13.03 4.58
N VAL A 36 0.42 -12.18 5.19
CA VAL A 36 0.71 -10.76 5.39
C VAL A 36 0.73 -10.43 6.88
N ALA A 37 1.67 -9.57 7.28
CA ALA A 37 1.71 -8.97 8.60
C ALA A 37 1.98 -7.46 8.46
N ALA A 38 1.39 -6.64 9.32
CA ALA A 38 1.63 -5.20 9.34
C ALA A 38 1.62 -4.64 10.76
N VAL A 39 2.31 -3.51 10.93
CA VAL A 39 2.26 -2.69 12.13
C VAL A 39 1.76 -1.30 11.76
N PHE A 40 1.05 -0.67 12.69
CA PHE A 40 0.39 0.61 12.46
C PHE A 40 0.86 1.66 13.47
N THR A 41 0.75 2.94 13.11
CA THR A 41 1.01 4.03 14.04
C THR A 41 0.12 3.92 15.29
N LYS A 42 0.70 4.25 16.45
CA LYS A 42 0.00 4.34 17.75
C LYS A 42 -0.57 5.75 18.02
N ASN A 43 -0.41 6.69 17.08
CA ASN A 43 -0.91 8.05 17.23
C ASN A 43 -2.45 8.04 17.36
N CYS A 44 -2.98 8.80 18.33
CA CYS A 44 -4.43 8.94 18.55
C CYS A 44 -5.17 9.63 17.39
N PHE A 45 -4.46 10.39 16.55
CA PHE A 45 -4.98 11.01 15.34
C PHE A 45 -4.64 10.18 14.08
N SER A 46 -4.87 8.87 14.13
CA SER A 46 -4.62 7.99 12.99
C SER A 46 -5.60 8.28 11.85
N ALA A 47 -5.08 8.44 10.63
CA ALA A 47 -5.91 8.71 9.45
C ALA A 47 -6.81 7.51 9.09
N ALA A 48 -7.92 7.78 8.38
CA ALA A 48 -8.87 6.75 7.94
C ALA A 48 -8.23 5.54 7.23
N PRO A 49 -7.20 5.68 6.36
CA PRO A 49 -6.54 4.53 5.74
C PRO A 49 -5.93 3.56 6.76
N VAL A 50 -5.41 4.06 7.89
CA VAL A 50 -4.87 3.21 8.96
C VAL A 50 -5.97 2.36 9.59
N GLN A 51 -7.17 2.91 9.77
CA GLN A 51 -8.30 2.18 10.33
C GLN A 51 -8.78 1.09 9.37
N LEU A 52 -8.88 1.42 8.08
CA LEU A 52 -9.28 0.46 7.05
C LEU A 52 -8.27 -0.69 6.89
N SER A 53 -6.97 -0.38 6.85
CA SER A 53 -5.94 -1.42 6.76
C SER A 53 -5.90 -2.35 7.98
N LYS A 54 -6.24 -1.86 9.18
CA LYS A 54 -6.38 -2.72 10.38
C LYS A 54 -7.54 -3.68 10.26
N LEU A 55 -8.68 -3.23 9.71
CA LEU A 55 -9.86 -4.07 9.51
C LEU A 55 -9.53 -5.23 8.57
N HIS A 56 -8.98 -4.94 7.39
CA HIS A 56 -8.64 -5.98 6.41
C HIS A 56 -7.51 -6.93 6.84
N LEU A 57 -6.67 -6.56 7.82
CA LEU A 57 -5.64 -7.47 8.34
C LEU A 57 -6.21 -8.47 9.36
N ALA A 58 -7.35 -8.15 9.97
CA ALA A 58 -8.00 -8.99 10.98
C ALA A 58 -8.98 -10.01 10.38
N ASP A 59 -9.28 -9.89 9.08
CA ASP A 59 -10.09 -10.81 8.29
C ASP A 59 -9.23 -11.97 7.73
#